data_AF-W0IWD0-F1
#
_entry.id   AF-W0IWD0-F1
#
_cell.length_a   1.000
_cell.length_b   1.000
_cell.length_c   1.000
_cell.angle_alpha   90.00
_cell.angle_beta   90.00
_cell.angle_gamma   90.00
#
_symmetry.space_group_name_H-M   'P 1'
#
loop_
_entity.id
_entity.type
_entity.pdbx_description
1 polymer ?
#
loop_
_entity_poly.entity_id
_entity_poly.type
_entity_poly.pdbx_seq_one_letter_code
_entity_poly.pdbx_strand_id
1 'polypeptide(L)'
;MSPKNHPCRSFAGAPGPGSFSAPGRGGFTLVELLAVIAIIGVLAAIIIPVTGKVRQNARSARDLSNLRQLALALNQLANEARDGRYPRVQKSPEADGWHVEVAARIYTAENSAPWDRVFTRDSVFQAPGRPWKDFPSQTDNWKNGYSYGINSFYANINWGRRLSAVPTPSRIILVGDKLPKIEANDVDHIGTSDNLQQDPNNGTAAPGPSWSRLEYRHAGGSKAHMAFCDGHIESLTAEALRLDPPGGGSRYRWWE
;
A
#
# COMPACT_ATOMS: atom_id res chain seq x y z
N MET A 1 103.91 14.82 16.97
CA MET A 1 103.29 13.49 16.75
C MET A 1 102.77 13.45 15.32
N SER A 2 103.41 12.62 14.50
CA SER A 2 103.18 12.46 13.05
C SER A 2 102.06 11.44 12.78
N PRO A 3 101.37 11.49 11.63
CA PRO A 3 100.28 10.57 11.31
C PRO A 3 100.83 9.20 10.87
N LYS A 4 100.08 8.12 11.14
CA LYS A 4 100.32 6.80 10.53
C LYS A 4 99.11 6.39 9.71
N ASN A 5 99.33 6.36 8.39
CA ASN A 5 98.49 5.70 7.40
C ASN A 5 98.47 4.19 7.64
N HIS A 6 97.29 3.58 7.59
CA HIS A 6 97.13 2.14 7.32
C HIS A 6 96.27 1.95 6.05
N PRO A 7 96.70 1.10 5.10
CA PRO A 7 96.03 0.95 3.82
C PRO A 7 94.85 -0.03 3.86
N CYS A 8 94.00 0.12 2.85
CA CYS A 8 92.82 -0.64 2.46
C CYS A 8 92.83 -2.14 2.76
N ARG A 9 91.67 -2.65 3.20
CA ARG A 9 91.21 -4.00 2.87
C ARG A 9 89.92 -3.90 2.05
N SER A 10 90.03 -4.38 0.80
CA SER A 10 88.93 -4.64 -0.11
C SER A 10 88.09 -5.80 0.43
N PHE A 11 86.80 -5.55 0.69
CA PHE A 11 85.81 -6.61 0.86
C PHE A 11 85.00 -6.71 -0.43
N ALA A 12 85.05 -7.90 -1.01
CA ALA A 12 84.39 -8.29 -2.24
C ALA A 12 82.85 -8.32 -2.09
N GLY A 13 82.18 -7.74 -3.09
CA GLY A 13 80.91 -8.19 -3.68
C GLY A 13 79.73 -8.52 -2.75
N ALA A 14 78.85 -7.55 -2.54
CA ALA A 14 77.45 -7.84 -2.25
C ALA A 14 76.68 -8.05 -3.57
N PRO A 15 75.80 -9.05 -3.69
CA PRO A 15 74.95 -9.22 -4.87
C PRO A 15 73.98 -8.03 -4.97
N GLY A 16 73.89 -7.44 -6.17
CA GLY A 16 73.00 -6.31 -6.43
C GLY A 16 71.52 -6.65 -6.18
N PRO A 17 70.68 -5.64 -5.87
CA PRO A 17 69.26 -5.87 -5.68
C PRO A 17 68.65 -6.37 -6.99
N GLY A 18 68.11 -7.59 -6.96
CA GLY A 18 67.31 -8.13 -8.06
C GLY A 18 66.16 -7.16 -8.36
N SER A 19 66.11 -6.66 -9.59
CA SER A 19 65.02 -5.83 -10.08
C SER A 19 63.75 -6.67 -10.12
N PHE A 20 62.84 -6.45 -9.18
CA PHE A 20 61.46 -6.88 -9.33
C PHE A 20 60.82 -6.04 -10.43
N SER A 21 60.78 -6.56 -11.66
CA SER A 21 59.94 -6.01 -12.72
C SER A 21 58.50 -6.05 -12.24
N ALA A 22 57.95 -4.89 -11.85
CA ALA A 22 56.53 -4.74 -11.63
C ALA A 22 55.83 -5.08 -12.96
N PRO A 23 54.85 -6.01 -12.99
CA PRO A 23 54.11 -6.30 -14.20
C PRO A 23 53.46 -4.99 -14.68
N GLY A 24 53.69 -4.66 -15.95
CA GLY A 24 53.16 -3.44 -16.57
C GLY A 24 51.66 -3.36 -16.33
N ARG A 25 51.23 -2.36 -15.56
CA ARG A 25 49.82 -2.07 -15.38
C ARG A 25 49.27 -1.56 -16.71
N GLY A 26 48.59 -2.42 -17.45
CA GLY A 26 47.87 -2.03 -18.67
C GLY A 26 46.85 -0.95 -18.31
N GLY A 27 46.99 0.23 -18.91
CA GLY A 27 46.00 1.29 -18.81
C GLY A 27 44.79 0.96 -19.69
N PHE A 28 43.59 1.30 -19.21
CA PHE A 28 42.35 1.17 -19.98
C PHE A 28 42.45 2.00 -21.27
N THR A 29 42.15 1.40 -22.41
CA THR A 29 42.08 2.12 -23.68
C THR A 29 40.76 2.88 -23.78
N LEU A 30 40.76 3.96 -24.57
CA LEU A 30 39.57 4.77 -24.82
C LEU A 30 38.43 3.95 -25.46
N VAL A 31 38.80 2.97 -26.31
CA VAL A 31 37.85 2.06 -26.97
C VAL A 31 37.17 1.13 -25.96
N GLU A 32 37.92 0.56 -25.01
CA GLU A 32 37.37 -0.30 -23.96
C GLU A 32 36.39 0.49 -23.07
N LEU A 33 36.73 1.72 -22.72
CA LEU A 33 35.83 2.57 -21.94
C LEU A 33 34.56 2.94 -22.73
N LEU A 34 34.70 3.25 -24.03
CA LEU A 34 33.59 3.61 -24.90
C LEU A 34 32.62 2.43 -25.13
N ALA A 35 33.15 1.22 -25.29
CA ALA A 35 32.32 0.02 -25.41
C ALA A 35 31.49 -0.23 -24.14
N VAL A 36 32.06 -0.02 -22.96
CA VAL A 36 31.36 -0.20 -21.68
C VAL A 36 30.21 0.77 -21.51
N ILE A 37 30.43 2.07 -21.76
CA ILE A 37 29.33 3.06 -21.66
C ILE A 37 28.24 2.79 -22.69
N ALA A 38 28.59 2.29 -23.88
CA ALA A 38 27.63 1.91 -24.90
C ALA A 38 26.75 0.73 -24.42
N ILE A 39 27.35 -0.32 -23.85
CA ILE A 39 26.62 -1.46 -23.30
C ILE A 39 25.72 -1.03 -22.13
N ILE A 40 26.24 -0.23 -21.20
CA ILE A 40 25.44 0.31 -20.08
C ILE A 40 24.27 1.16 -20.60
N GLY A 41 24.50 1.98 -21.63
CA GLY A 41 23.47 2.79 -22.27
C GLY A 41 22.34 1.94 -22.87
N VAL A 42 22.68 0.87 -23.59
CA VAL A 42 21.70 -0.06 -24.17
C VAL A 42 20.91 -0.78 -23.07
N LEU A 43 21.58 -1.28 -22.03
CA LEU A 43 20.91 -1.95 -20.91
C LEU A 43 19.99 -1.00 -20.15
N ALA A 44 20.45 0.21 -19.84
CA ALA A 44 19.66 1.23 -19.16
C ALA A 44 18.43 1.64 -19.97
N ALA A 45 18.56 1.80 -21.29
CA ALA A 45 17.46 2.16 -22.18
C ALA A 45 16.29 1.14 -22.13
N ILE A 46 16.59 -0.14 -21.93
CA ILE A 46 15.56 -1.19 -21.81
C ILE A 46 15.00 -1.24 -20.38
N ILE A 47 15.85 -1.10 -19.36
CA ILE A 47 15.45 -1.29 -17.95
C ILE A 47 14.56 -0.14 -17.46
N ILE A 48 14.89 1.11 -17.77
CA ILE A 48 14.18 2.29 -17.27
C ILE A 48 12.66 2.22 -17.52
N PRO A 49 12.15 2.00 -18.76
CA PRO A 49 10.70 1.94 -18.99
C PRO A 49 10.04 0.72 -18.32
N VAL A 50 10.73 -0.41 -18.21
CA VAL A 50 10.19 -1.65 -17.63
C VAL A 50 10.02 -1.54 -16.12
N THR A 51 10.97 -0.89 -15.42
CA THR A 51 10.95 -0.78 -13.95
C THR A 51 9.68 -0.09 -13.42
N GLY A 52 9.14 0.90 -14.13
CA GLY A 52 7.89 1.58 -13.77
C GLY A 52 6.70 0.63 -13.73
N LYS A 53 6.53 -0.18 -14.78
CA LYS A 53 5.46 -1.18 -14.88
C LYS A 53 5.59 -2.26 -13.81
N VAL A 54 6.81 -2.76 -13.57
CA VAL A 54 7.08 -3.75 -12.51
C VAL A 54 6.70 -3.18 -11.13
N ARG A 55 7.07 -1.93 -10.84
CA ARG A 55 6.71 -1.28 -9.56
C ARG A 55 5.21 -1.11 -9.40
N GLN A 56 4.49 -0.76 -10.47
CA GLN A 56 3.03 -0.65 -10.43
C GLN A 56 2.35 -2.00 -10.21
N ASN A 57 2.85 -3.07 -10.84
CA ASN A 57 2.36 -4.42 -10.62
C ASN A 57 2.62 -4.90 -9.18
N ALA A 58 3.80 -4.63 -8.63
CA ALA A 58 4.13 -4.97 -7.24
C ALA A 58 3.22 -4.23 -6.24
N ARG A 59 2.93 -2.94 -6.49
CA ARG A 59 1.95 -2.17 -5.71
C ARG A 59 0.56 -2.78 -5.79
N SER A 60 0.09 -3.10 -7.00
CA SER A 60 -1.21 -3.75 -7.20
C SER A 60 -1.29 -5.11 -6.49
N ALA A 61 -0.23 -5.92 -6.51
CA ALA A 61 -0.20 -7.20 -5.81
C ALA A 61 -0.25 -7.06 -4.28
N ARG A 62 0.48 -6.10 -3.70
CA ARG A 62 0.42 -5.81 -2.26
C ARG A 62 -0.94 -5.24 -1.85
N ASP A 63 -1.54 -4.41 -2.70
CA ASP A 63 -2.90 -3.90 -2.49
C ASP A 63 -3.95 -5.02 -2.43
N LEU A 64 -3.91 -5.96 -3.38
CA LEU A 64 -4.75 -7.16 -3.36
C LEU A 64 -4.55 -7.97 -2.07
N SER A 65 -3.30 -8.13 -1.62
CA SER A 65 -3.00 -8.82 -0.36
C SER A 65 -3.60 -8.10 0.86
N ASN A 66 -3.51 -6.77 0.90
CA ASN A 66 -4.10 -5.97 1.97
C ASN A 66 -5.61 -6.18 2.03
N LEU A 67 -6.30 -6.04 0.89
CA LEU A 67 -7.74 -6.25 0.81
C LEU A 67 -8.17 -7.66 1.21
N ARG A 68 -7.39 -8.70 0.90
CA ARG A 68 -7.69 -10.07 1.37
C ARG A 68 -7.62 -10.16 2.88
N GLN A 69 -6.61 -9.58 3.50
CA GLN A 69 -6.46 -9.58 4.96
C GLN A 69 -7.59 -8.81 5.63
N LEU A 70 -7.99 -7.66 5.07
CA LEU A 70 -9.13 -6.87 5.56
C LEU A 70 -10.44 -7.65 5.44
N ALA A 71 -10.75 -8.21 4.28
CA ALA A 71 -11.98 -8.96 4.04
C ALA A 71 -12.08 -10.20 4.94
N LEU A 72 -10.96 -10.92 5.13
CA LEU A 72 -10.90 -12.06 6.04
C LEU A 72 -11.19 -11.64 7.49
N ALA A 73 -10.53 -10.58 7.97
CA ALA A 73 -10.73 -10.10 9.34
C ALA A 73 -12.16 -9.59 9.58
N LEU A 74 -12.73 -8.88 8.60
CA LEU A 74 -14.12 -8.43 8.61
C LEU A 74 -15.10 -9.61 8.70
N ASN A 75 -14.89 -10.65 7.88
CA ASN A 75 -15.68 -11.87 7.93
C ASN A 75 -15.58 -12.60 9.27
N GLN A 76 -14.38 -12.68 9.85
CA GLN A 76 -14.18 -13.27 11.18
C GLN A 76 -14.94 -12.49 12.26
N LEU A 77 -14.81 -11.16 12.25
CA LEU A 77 -15.53 -10.28 13.18
C LEU A 77 -17.04 -10.46 13.07
N ALA A 78 -17.57 -10.51 11.84
CA ALA A 78 -18.99 -10.72 11.62
C ALA A 78 -19.50 -12.08 12.11
N ASN A 79 -18.69 -13.14 11.97
CA ASN A 79 -19.04 -14.48 12.45
C ASN A 79 -19.01 -14.61 13.98
N GLU A 80 -18.14 -13.86 14.65
CA GLU A 80 -18.02 -13.86 16.12
C GLU A 80 -19.00 -12.90 16.81
N ALA A 81 -19.46 -11.87 16.10
CA ALA A 81 -20.42 -10.90 16.62
C ALA A 81 -21.74 -11.58 17.02
N ARG A 82 -22.26 -11.25 18.21
CA ARG A 82 -23.52 -11.81 18.73
C ARG A 82 -24.70 -11.62 17.78
N ASP A 83 -24.73 -10.51 17.06
CA ASP A 83 -25.78 -10.18 16.12
C ASP A 83 -25.43 -10.55 14.67
N GLY A 84 -24.26 -11.15 14.43
CA GLY A 84 -23.79 -11.60 13.12
C GLY A 84 -23.51 -10.46 12.13
N ARG A 85 -23.31 -9.22 12.60
CA ARG A 85 -23.11 -8.06 11.75
C ARG A 85 -21.63 -7.72 11.62
N TYR A 86 -21.27 -7.13 10.50
CA TYR A 86 -19.92 -6.59 10.35
C TYR A 86 -19.74 -5.35 11.24
N PRO A 87 -18.48 -5.01 11.57
CA PRO A 87 -18.15 -3.77 12.26
C PRO A 87 -18.76 -2.55 11.56
N ARG A 88 -19.15 -1.56 12.36
CA ARG A 88 -19.83 -0.37 11.85
C ARG A 88 -18.79 0.65 11.37
N VAL A 89 -19.24 1.49 10.44
CA VAL A 89 -18.53 2.75 10.12
C VAL A 89 -18.40 3.60 11.39
N GLN A 90 -17.30 4.34 11.50
CA GLN A 90 -16.98 5.15 12.66
C GLN A 90 -18.11 6.16 12.97
N LYS A 91 -18.61 6.16 14.21
CA LYS A 91 -19.75 6.99 14.65
C LYS A 91 -19.34 8.41 15.08
N SER A 92 -18.10 8.57 15.55
CA SER A 92 -17.46 9.85 15.92
C SER A 92 -15.95 9.65 15.99
N PRO A 93 -15.12 10.71 15.99
CA PRO A 93 -13.66 10.59 16.10
C PRO A 93 -13.18 9.77 17.30
N GLU A 94 -14.00 9.67 18.35
CA GLU A 94 -13.73 8.95 19.60
C GLU A 94 -14.31 7.53 19.67
N ALA A 95 -15.14 7.12 18.70
CA ALA A 95 -15.71 5.78 18.63
C ALA A 95 -14.81 4.85 17.78
N ASP A 96 -14.66 3.60 18.21
CA ASP A 96 -13.91 2.60 17.44
C ASP A 96 -14.67 2.27 16.14
N GLY A 97 -14.12 2.69 15.00
CA GLY A 97 -14.59 2.31 13.66
C GLY A 97 -14.10 0.93 13.25
N TRP A 98 -14.63 0.40 12.14
CA TRP A 98 -14.29 -0.94 11.64
C TRP A 98 -12.78 -1.20 11.53
N HIS A 99 -12.00 -0.16 11.21
CA HIS A 99 -10.54 -0.27 11.10
C HIS A 99 -9.85 -0.55 12.44
N VAL A 100 -10.40 -0.08 13.57
CA VAL A 100 -9.87 -0.35 14.91
C VAL A 100 -10.10 -1.82 15.27
N GLU A 101 -11.32 -2.29 15.05
CA GLU A 101 -11.71 -3.68 15.31
C GLU A 101 -10.90 -4.66 14.44
N VAL A 102 -10.72 -4.33 13.16
CA VAL A 102 -9.89 -5.11 12.24
C VAL A 102 -8.41 -5.02 12.63
N ALA A 103 -7.90 -3.86 13.07
CA ALA A 103 -6.52 -3.74 13.53
C ALA A 103 -6.25 -4.59 14.77
N ALA A 104 -7.18 -4.60 15.74
CA ALA A 104 -7.11 -5.45 16.91
C ALA A 104 -7.09 -6.95 16.53
N ARG A 105 -7.75 -7.32 15.42
CA ARG A 105 -7.75 -8.69 14.89
C ARG A 105 -6.44 -9.06 14.17
N ILE A 106 -5.89 -8.16 13.36
CA ILE A 106 -4.75 -8.46 12.50
C ILE A 106 -3.42 -8.35 13.27
N TYR A 107 -3.28 -7.36 14.14
CA TYR A 107 -2.01 -7.03 14.80
C TYR A 107 -1.90 -7.57 16.22
N THR A 108 -2.50 -8.73 16.51
CA THR A 108 -2.53 -9.36 17.84
C THR A 108 -1.14 -9.40 18.49
N ALA A 109 -0.78 -8.42 19.34
CA ALA A 109 0.29 -8.49 20.35
C ALA A 109 0.41 -7.19 21.18
N GLU A 110 0.45 -7.39 22.50
CA GLU A 110 1.11 -6.63 23.58
C GLU A 110 1.21 -5.10 23.45
N ASN A 111 0.37 -4.39 24.23
CA ASN A 111 0.57 -3.01 24.68
C ASN A 111 0.53 -1.86 23.65
N SER A 112 0.30 -2.11 22.36
CA SER A 112 0.01 -1.01 21.41
C SER A 112 -1.49 -0.82 21.21
N ALA A 113 -1.97 0.42 21.34
CA ALA A 113 -3.36 0.75 21.03
C ALA A 113 -3.64 0.42 19.55
N PRO A 114 -4.80 -0.16 19.19
CA PRO A 114 -5.07 -0.54 17.80
C PRO A 114 -4.89 0.61 16.79
N TRP A 115 -5.20 1.84 17.23
CA TRP A 115 -4.98 3.10 16.52
C TRP A 115 -3.55 3.31 16.01
N ASP A 116 -2.55 2.87 16.78
CA ASP A 116 -1.14 3.01 16.43
C ASP A 116 -0.79 2.21 15.18
N ARG A 117 -1.55 1.14 14.90
CA ARG A 117 -1.30 0.30 13.73
C ARG A 117 -2.08 0.76 12.52
N VAL A 118 -3.29 1.30 12.69
CA VAL A 118 -4.10 1.76 11.55
C VAL A 118 -3.40 2.88 10.78
N PHE A 119 -2.76 3.81 11.50
CA PHE A 119 -2.11 4.97 10.91
C PHE A 119 -0.58 4.83 10.81
N THR A 120 -0.12 3.66 10.37
CA THR A 120 1.30 3.46 10.02
C THR A 120 1.48 3.20 8.53
N ARG A 121 2.62 3.64 8.01
CA ARG A 121 3.01 3.53 6.59
C ARG A 121 2.93 2.11 6.06
N ASP A 122 3.31 1.14 6.89
CA ASP A 122 3.41 -0.27 6.53
C ASP A 122 2.18 -1.08 6.94
N SER A 123 1.11 -0.42 7.40
CA SER A 123 -0.13 -1.08 7.77
C SER A 123 -0.89 -1.62 6.56
N VAL A 124 -1.67 -2.68 6.81
CA VAL A 124 -2.68 -3.24 5.90
C VAL A 124 -3.75 -2.24 5.50
N PHE A 125 -3.92 -1.13 6.23
CA PHE A 125 -4.88 -0.07 5.91
C PHE A 125 -4.33 0.97 4.91
N GLN A 126 -3.05 0.85 4.55
CA GLN A 126 -2.39 1.73 3.60
C GLN A 126 -2.02 1.03 2.30
N ALA A 127 -2.55 1.58 1.20
CA ALA A 127 -2.22 1.11 -0.14
C ALA A 127 -0.78 1.51 -0.50
N PRO A 128 -0.02 0.60 -1.12
CA PRO A 128 1.37 0.85 -1.44
C PRO A 128 1.52 1.95 -2.50
N GLY A 129 2.46 2.87 -2.28
CA GLY A 129 2.71 3.99 -3.19
C GLY A 129 1.89 5.24 -2.89
N ARG A 130 1.04 5.20 -1.86
CA ARG A 130 0.48 6.40 -1.23
C ARG A 130 1.58 7.31 -0.69
N PRO A 131 1.49 8.65 -0.89
CA PRO A 131 2.32 9.60 -0.17
C PRO A 131 2.04 9.48 1.33
N TRP A 132 3.11 9.25 2.11
CA TRP A 132 3.06 9.21 3.56
C TRP A 132 3.57 10.53 4.12
N LYS A 133 2.86 11.12 5.09
CA LYS A 133 3.32 12.30 5.81
C LYS A 133 3.57 11.91 7.28
N ASP A 134 4.80 12.09 7.72
CA ASP A 134 5.13 11.94 9.13
C ASP A 134 4.60 13.16 9.88
N PHE A 135 3.69 12.93 10.82
CA PHE A 135 3.19 13.98 11.69
C PHE A 135 3.99 14.03 13.00
N PRO A 136 4.23 15.23 13.58
CA PRO A 136 5.04 15.36 14.79
C PRO A 136 4.46 14.66 16.02
N SER A 137 3.14 14.42 16.06
CA SER A 137 2.44 13.75 17.16
C SER A 137 1.69 12.51 16.68
N GLN A 138 1.67 11.46 17.50
CA GLN A 138 0.88 10.24 17.22
C GLN A 138 -0.63 10.55 17.11
N THR A 139 -1.09 11.53 17.88
CA THR A 139 -2.45 12.08 17.84
C THR A 139 -2.79 12.79 16.53
N ASP A 140 -1.83 13.02 15.64
CA ASP A 140 -2.04 13.60 14.32
C ASP A 140 -1.96 12.56 13.19
N ASN A 141 -1.50 11.34 13.46
CA ASN A 141 -1.33 10.31 12.44
C ASN A 141 -2.64 9.95 11.73
N TRP A 142 -3.79 10.21 12.36
CA TRP A 142 -5.10 10.07 11.71
C TRP A 142 -5.29 10.93 10.46
N LYS A 143 -4.49 12.00 10.32
CA LYS A 143 -4.46 12.85 9.13
C LYS A 143 -3.86 12.14 7.90
N ASN A 144 -3.16 11.01 8.08
CA ASN A 144 -2.73 10.18 6.96
C ASN A 144 -3.91 9.49 6.25
N GLY A 145 -5.09 9.42 6.90
CA GLY A 145 -6.29 8.78 6.34
C GLY A 145 -6.11 7.28 6.13
N TYR A 146 -7.09 6.64 5.52
CA TYR A 146 -7.04 5.23 5.14
C TYR A 146 -7.13 5.08 3.63
N SER A 147 -6.55 4.01 3.10
CA SER A 147 -6.60 3.73 1.66
C SER A 147 -7.80 2.88 1.24
N TYR A 148 -8.48 2.29 2.21
CA TYR A 148 -9.62 1.41 2.00
C TYR A 148 -10.80 1.87 2.84
N GLY A 149 -12.01 1.62 2.35
CA GLY A 149 -13.24 1.88 3.09
C GLY A 149 -14.22 0.73 2.99
N ILE A 150 -14.99 0.54 4.05
CA ILE A 150 -16.05 -0.47 4.10
C ILE A 150 -17.29 0.02 3.35
N ASN A 151 -18.07 -0.88 2.76
CA ASN A 151 -19.27 -0.53 2.01
C ASN A 151 -20.31 0.16 2.91
N SER A 152 -20.60 1.43 2.61
CA SER A 152 -21.54 2.24 3.39
C SER A 152 -22.97 1.73 3.40
N PHE A 153 -23.42 1.01 2.37
CA PHE A 153 -24.77 0.44 2.32
C PHE A 153 -24.95 -0.78 3.21
N TYR A 154 -23.83 -1.42 3.56
CA TYR A 154 -23.84 -2.64 4.34
C TYR A 154 -23.43 -2.39 5.80
N ALA A 155 -22.50 -1.46 6.05
CA ALA A 155 -21.87 -1.27 7.36
C ALA A 155 -22.33 -0.01 8.11
N ASN A 156 -23.37 0.68 7.64
CA ASN A 156 -23.85 1.90 8.30
C ASN A 156 -24.37 1.66 9.73
N ILE A 157 -24.19 2.67 10.59
CA ILE A 157 -24.57 2.68 12.00
C ILE A 157 -26.07 2.40 12.25
N ASN A 158 -26.95 2.72 11.32
CA ASN A 158 -28.40 2.57 11.53
C ASN A 158 -29.00 1.34 10.84
N TRP A 159 -28.40 0.88 9.74
CA TRP A 159 -29.03 -0.09 8.83
C TRP A 159 -28.23 -1.36 8.56
N GLY A 160 -27.01 -1.48 9.12
CA GLY A 160 -26.09 -2.56 8.74
C GLY A 160 -26.69 -3.97 8.85
N ARG A 161 -26.38 -4.85 7.90
CA ARG A 161 -27.02 -6.17 7.77
C ARG A 161 -26.23 -7.26 8.49
N ARG A 162 -26.92 -8.38 8.78
CA ARG A 162 -26.28 -9.62 9.25
C ARG A 162 -25.61 -10.31 8.06
N LEU A 163 -24.46 -10.94 8.28
CA LEU A 163 -23.78 -11.74 7.27
C LEU A 163 -24.71 -12.84 6.71
N SER A 164 -25.52 -13.46 7.58
CA SER A 164 -26.52 -14.46 7.18
C SER A 164 -27.64 -13.92 6.30
N ALA A 165 -27.82 -12.60 6.25
CA ALA A 165 -28.84 -11.93 5.45
C ALA A 165 -28.29 -11.42 4.11
N VAL A 166 -27.01 -11.65 3.79
CA VAL A 166 -26.37 -11.24 2.53
C VAL A 166 -26.87 -12.14 1.39
N PRO A 167 -27.71 -11.64 0.46
CA PRO A 167 -28.03 -12.39 -0.74
C PRO A 167 -26.82 -12.37 -1.67
N THR A 168 -26.43 -13.55 -2.19
CA THR A 168 -25.30 -13.68 -3.14
C THR A 168 -24.01 -12.98 -2.68
N PRO A 169 -23.29 -13.50 -1.66
CA PRO A 169 -22.08 -12.87 -1.11
C PRO A 169 -21.00 -12.51 -2.15
N SER A 170 -20.95 -13.24 -3.26
CA SER A 170 -20.06 -12.98 -4.41
C SER A 170 -20.45 -11.77 -5.27
N ARG A 171 -21.50 -11.04 -4.92
CA ARG A 171 -21.94 -9.82 -5.63
C ARG A 171 -22.05 -8.60 -4.73
N ILE A 172 -21.85 -8.77 -3.42
CA ILE A 172 -21.92 -7.67 -2.45
C ILE A 172 -20.49 -7.25 -2.09
N ILE A 173 -20.16 -6.01 -2.43
CA ILE A 173 -18.88 -5.40 -2.07
C ILE A 173 -18.86 -5.22 -0.56
N LEU A 174 -17.77 -5.65 0.06
CA LEU A 174 -17.53 -5.52 1.50
C LEU A 174 -16.62 -4.34 1.81
N VAL A 175 -15.44 -4.30 1.19
CA VAL A 175 -14.40 -3.29 1.43
C VAL A 175 -13.62 -3.06 0.15
N GLY A 176 -13.13 -1.85 -0.07
CA GLY A 176 -12.40 -1.54 -1.30
C GLY A 176 -11.62 -0.25 -1.27
N ASP A 177 -10.94 0.02 -2.38
CA ASP A 177 -10.17 1.24 -2.60
C ASP A 177 -10.99 2.51 -2.37
N LYS A 178 -10.49 3.37 -1.48
CA LYS A 178 -11.08 4.65 -1.12
C LYS A 178 -10.13 5.78 -1.44
N LEU A 179 -10.65 6.94 -1.82
CA LEU A 179 -9.88 8.18 -1.86
C LEU A 179 -9.38 8.54 -0.45
N PRO A 180 -8.15 9.10 -0.36
CA PRO A 180 -7.58 9.43 0.93
C PRO A 180 -8.33 10.62 1.52
N LYS A 181 -8.04 10.88 2.80
CA LYS A 181 -8.45 12.09 3.49
C LYS A 181 -8.06 13.36 2.74
N ILE A 182 -9.02 14.00 2.08
CA ILE A 182 -8.83 15.31 1.42
C ILE A 182 -9.13 16.46 2.39
N GLU A 183 -9.97 16.23 3.41
CA GLU A 183 -10.49 17.25 4.32
C GLU A 183 -10.63 16.72 5.77
N ALA A 184 -10.83 17.60 6.76
CA ALA A 184 -10.85 17.22 8.19
C ALA A 184 -11.92 16.17 8.55
N ASN A 185 -13.06 16.14 7.83
CA ASN A 185 -14.25 15.33 8.12
C ASN A 185 -14.34 14.03 7.30
N ASP A 186 -13.20 13.48 6.89
CA ASP A 186 -13.14 12.23 6.13
C ASP A 186 -13.72 11.03 6.89
N VAL A 187 -14.37 10.12 6.16
CA VAL A 187 -14.96 8.89 6.71
C VAL A 187 -14.14 7.66 6.39
N ASP A 188 -14.53 6.55 6.97
CA ASP A 188 -13.93 5.24 6.80
C ASP A 188 -14.72 4.32 5.84
N HIS A 189 -15.71 4.84 5.12
CA HIS A 189 -16.55 4.09 4.19
C HIS A 189 -16.41 4.52 2.72
N ILE A 190 -16.88 3.63 1.83
CA ILE A 190 -17.02 3.89 0.40
C ILE A 190 -18.49 3.95 -0.01
N GLY A 191 -18.78 4.88 -0.91
CA GLY A 191 -19.98 4.92 -1.73
C GLY A 191 -19.71 4.36 -3.13
N THR A 192 -20.67 4.58 -4.02
CA THR A 192 -20.62 4.20 -5.43
C THR A 192 -19.80 5.19 -6.26
N SER A 193 -19.52 4.83 -7.51
CA SER A 193 -18.74 5.70 -8.42
C SER A 193 -19.47 6.97 -8.86
N ASP A 194 -20.80 6.97 -8.84
CA ASP A 194 -21.69 8.13 -9.03
C ASP A 194 -21.88 8.94 -7.74
N ASN A 195 -21.02 8.72 -6.74
CA ASN A 195 -20.96 9.49 -5.50
C ASN A 195 -22.28 9.40 -4.72
N LEU A 196 -22.85 8.19 -4.64
CA LEU A 196 -23.98 7.87 -3.79
C LEU A 196 -23.51 6.98 -2.62
N GLN A 197 -24.08 7.21 -1.45
CA GLN A 197 -23.85 6.41 -0.25
C GLN A 197 -25.20 6.10 0.40
N GLN A 198 -25.21 5.22 1.40
CA GLN A 198 -26.40 5.06 2.22
C GLN A 198 -26.62 6.27 3.13
N ASP A 199 -27.79 6.89 3.02
CA ASP A 199 -28.29 7.89 3.95
C ASP A 199 -28.42 7.25 5.34
N PRO A 200 -27.67 7.75 6.34
CA PRO A 200 -27.74 7.19 7.68
C PRO A 200 -29.14 7.30 8.29
N ASN A 201 -29.94 8.31 7.94
CA ASN A 201 -31.23 8.57 8.59
C ASN A 201 -32.34 7.62 8.13
N ASN A 202 -32.36 7.26 6.85
CA ASN A 202 -33.46 6.50 6.25
C ASN A 202 -33.02 5.25 5.45
N GLY A 203 -31.71 5.01 5.30
CA GLY A 203 -31.17 3.81 4.66
C GLY A 203 -31.23 3.82 3.13
N THR A 204 -31.75 4.88 2.51
CA THR A 204 -31.84 5.04 1.05
C THR A 204 -30.53 5.54 0.45
N ALA A 205 -30.39 5.49 -0.87
CA ALA A 205 -29.24 6.09 -1.54
C ALA A 205 -29.36 7.63 -1.53
N ALA A 206 -28.34 8.31 -1.03
CA ALA A 206 -28.24 9.77 -1.04
C ALA A 206 -26.87 10.22 -1.58
N PRO A 207 -26.75 11.44 -2.11
CA PRO A 207 -25.46 12.02 -2.46
C PRO A 207 -24.46 11.89 -1.32
N GLY A 208 -23.39 11.14 -1.59
CA GLY A 208 -22.25 11.04 -0.70
C GLY A 208 -21.49 12.36 -0.71
N PRO A 209 -20.95 12.80 0.42
CA PRO A 209 -19.97 13.87 0.44
C PRO A 209 -18.68 13.43 -0.27
N SER A 210 -17.87 14.41 -0.66
CA SER A 210 -16.64 14.24 -1.45
C SER A 210 -15.65 13.23 -0.88
N TRP A 211 -15.73 12.94 0.42
CA TRP A 211 -14.87 12.02 1.16
C TRP A 211 -15.26 10.54 1.07
N SER A 212 -16.44 10.18 0.54
CA SER A 212 -16.87 8.77 0.38
C SER A 212 -16.45 8.14 -0.97
N ARG A 213 -15.63 8.86 -1.74
CA ARG A 213 -15.32 8.51 -3.12
C ARG A 213 -14.34 7.34 -3.23
N LEU A 214 -14.51 6.58 -4.30
CA LEU A 214 -13.64 5.48 -4.69
C LEU A 214 -12.35 6.01 -5.32
N GLU A 215 -11.25 5.31 -5.11
CA GLU A 215 -9.98 5.63 -5.78
C GLU A 215 -9.62 4.62 -6.86
N TYR A 216 -9.42 5.14 -8.06
CA TYR A 216 -8.94 4.36 -9.19
C TYR A 216 -7.42 4.49 -9.27
N ARG A 217 -6.68 3.63 -8.56
CA ARG A 217 -5.20 3.64 -8.54
C ARG A 217 -4.56 2.54 -9.39
N HIS A 218 -5.36 1.62 -9.92
CA HIS A 218 -4.89 0.44 -10.66
C HIS A 218 -5.15 0.55 -12.16
N ALA A 219 -4.43 -0.26 -12.94
CA ALA A 219 -4.53 -0.29 -14.42
C ALA A 219 -4.48 1.12 -15.04
N GLY A 220 -3.43 1.89 -14.74
CA GLY A 220 -3.29 3.26 -15.25
C GLY A 220 -4.27 4.27 -14.65
N GLY A 221 -4.91 3.95 -13.52
CA GLY A 221 -5.88 4.82 -12.85
C GLY A 221 -7.31 4.65 -13.33
N SER A 222 -7.62 3.52 -13.97
CA SER A 222 -8.96 3.20 -14.50
C SER A 222 -9.74 2.20 -13.65
N LYS A 223 -9.06 1.54 -12.69
CA LYS A 223 -9.64 0.48 -11.87
C LYS A 223 -9.35 0.68 -10.39
N ALA A 224 -10.31 0.23 -9.59
CA ALA A 224 -10.27 0.15 -8.15
C ALA A 224 -10.43 -1.31 -7.73
N HIS A 225 -9.74 -1.76 -6.69
CA HIS A 225 -9.88 -3.11 -6.17
C HIS A 225 -10.98 -3.17 -5.12
N MET A 226 -11.85 -4.16 -5.25
CA MET A 226 -12.98 -4.38 -4.36
C MET A 226 -12.98 -5.81 -3.86
N ALA A 227 -13.04 -5.99 -2.55
CA ALA A 227 -13.27 -7.27 -1.92
C ALA A 227 -14.75 -7.47 -1.63
N PHE A 228 -15.24 -8.69 -1.85
CA PHE A 228 -16.64 -9.08 -1.69
C PHE A 228 -16.89 -9.83 -0.39
N CYS A 229 -18.15 -10.00 -0.01
CA CYS A 229 -18.53 -10.69 1.23
C CYS A 229 -18.08 -12.17 1.28
N ASP A 230 -17.92 -12.84 0.14
CA ASP A 230 -17.33 -14.19 0.08
C ASP A 230 -15.79 -14.20 0.14
N GLY A 231 -15.16 -13.03 0.15
CA GLY A 231 -13.70 -12.84 0.25
C GLY A 231 -12.95 -12.81 -1.08
N HIS A 232 -13.62 -12.97 -2.24
CA HIS A 232 -12.93 -12.77 -3.51
C HIS A 232 -12.67 -11.28 -3.76
N ILE A 233 -11.73 -10.97 -4.67
CA ILE A 233 -11.37 -9.60 -5.03
C ILE A 233 -11.46 -9.44 -6.54
N GLU A 234 -12.05 -8.33 -6.97
CA GLU A 234 -12.15 -7.94 -8.37
C GLU A 234 -11.59 -6.52 -8.59
N SER A 235 -10.96 -6.29 -9.75
CA SER A 235 -10.52 -4.95 -10.19
C SER A 235 -11.59 -4.35 -11.11
N LEU A 236 -12.33 -3.38 -10.59
CA LEU A 236 -13.55 -2.83 -11.19
C LEU A 236 -13.35 -1.41 -11.73
N THR A 237 -14.04 -1.10 -12.83
CA THR A 237 -14.07 0.25 -13.41
C THR A 237 -15.12 1.11 -12.72
N ALA A 238 -15.05 2.43 -12.89
CA ALA A 238 -16.10 3.34 -12.41
C ALA A 238 -17.49 2.95 -12.93
N GLU A 239 -17.57 2.55 -14.20
CA GLU A 239 -18.80 2.08 -14.84
C GLU A 239 -19.38 0.83 -14.17
N ALA A 240 -18.53 -0.09 -13.70
CA ALA A 240 -18.97 -1.28 -13.00
C ALA A 240 -19.43 -1.00 -11.56
N LEU A 241 -18.95 0.11 -10.96
CA LEU A 241 -19.22 0.53 -9.59
C LEU A 241 -20.36 1.53 -9.46
N ARG A 242 -21.04 1.86 -10.57
CA ARG A 242 -22.21 2.74 -10.57
C ARG A 242 -23.49 1.98 -10.22
N LEU A 243 -24.51 2.74 -9.86
CA LEU A 243 -25.88 2.23 -9.73
C LEU A 243 -26.56 2.20 -11.10
N ASP A 244 -27.32 1.14 -11.37
CA ASP A 244 -27.93 0.92 -12.68
C ASP A 244 -29.40 0.47 -12.58
N PRO A 245 -30.39 1.34 -12.86
CA PRO A 245 -30.25 2.76 -13.21
C PRO A 245 -29.73 3.61 -12.03
N PRO A 246 -29.39 4.90 -12.22
CA PRO A 246 -29.06 5.80 -11.12
C PRO A 246 -30.18 5.79 -10.06
N GLY A 247 -29.87 5.37 -8.83
CA GLY A 247 -30.85 5.15 -7.75
C GLY A 247 -31.53 3.76 -7.71
N GLY A 248 -31.23 2.89 -8.68
CA GLY A 248 -31.59 1.46 -8.69
C GLY A 248 -30.47 0.57 -8.13
N GLY A 249 -30.68 -0.75 -8.11
CA GLY A 249 -29.62 -1.70 -7.72
C GLY A 249 -28.40 -1.62 -8.65
N SER A 250 -27.27 -2.17 -8.26
CA SER A 250 -26.10 -2.33 -9.14
C SER A 250 -25.92 -3.78 -9.56
N ARG A 251 -25.12 -4.00 -10.62
CA ARG A 251 -24.58 -5.33 -10.97
C ARG A 251 -23.93 -5.99 -9.74
N TYR A 252 -23.25 -5.21 -8.91
CA TYR A 252 -22.74 -5.60 -7.61
C TYR A 252 -23.62 -4.93 -6.56
N ARG A 253 -24.67 -5.63 -6.13
CA ARG A 253 -25.74 -5.13 -5.24
C ARG A 253 -25.12 -4.43 -4.03
N TRP A 254 -24.93 -3.10 -4.12
CA TRP A 254 -24.44 -2.29 -3.02
C TRP A 254 -25.42 -2.42 -1.83
N TRP A 255 -26.71 -2.58 -2.14
CA TRP A 255 -27.78 -2.98 -1.22
C TRP A 255 -28.80 -3.91 -1.91
N GLU A 256 -29.45 -4.75 -1.11
CA GLU A 256 -30.83 -5.24 -1.29
C GLU A 256 -31.62 -5.04 0.01
#